data_AF-A0A3G8YMC3-F1
#
_entry.id   AF-A0A3G8YMC3-F1
#
_cell.length_a   1.000
_cell.length_b   1.000
_cell.length_c   1.000
_cell.angle_alpha   90.00
_cell.angle_beta   90.00
_cell.angle_gamma   90.00
#
_symmetry.space_group_name_H-M   'P 1'
#
loop_
_entity.id
_entity.type
_entity.pdbx_description
1 polymer ?
#
loop_
_entity_poly.entity_id
_entity_poly.type
_entity_poly.pdbx_seq_one_letter_code
_entity_poly.pdbx_strand_id
1 'polypeptide(L)' 'MTQTAYFRAVILTSIKKRWSWLLGLPVLLFIMLMIAEQQLWFSAALTVVSLFLLTGYAAWASYQRHKYSY' A
#
# COMPACT_ATOMS: atom_id res chain seq x y z
N MET A 1 -23.79 -5.04 13.45
CA MET A 1 -22.80 -4.71 12.39
C MET A 1 -22.61 -5.95 11.53
N THR A 2 -22.75 -5.86 10.20
CA THR A 2 -22.46 -7.00 9.31
C THR A 2 -20.95 -7.30 9.30
N GLN A 3 -20.54 -8.56 9.15
CA GLN A 3 -19.11 -8.94 9.09
C GLN A 3 -18.34 -8.10 8.04
N THR A 4 -18.95 -7.83 6.90
CA THR A 4 -18.41 -6.99 5.83
C THR A 4 -18.13 -5.54 6.26
N ALA A 5 -18.97 -4.93 7.10
CA ALA A 5 -18.74 -3.59 7.63
C ALA A 5 -17.57 -3.55 8.63
N TYR A 6 -17.47 -4.59 9.47
CA TYR A 6 -16.36 -4.75 10.41
C TYR A 6 -15.02 -4.90 9.67
N PHE A 7 -14.94 -5.79 8.67
CA PHE A 7 -13.74 -5.98 7.87
C PHE A 7 -13.30 -4.71 7.14
N ARG A 8 -14.23 -3.96 6.55
CA ARG A 8 -13.93 -2.67 5.91
C ARG A 8 -13.32 -1.67 6.89
N ALA A 9 -13.93 -1.52 8.07
CA ALA A 9 -13.45 -0.60 9.10
C ALA A 9 -12.03 -0.95 9.56
N VAL A 10 -11.77 -2.24 9.81
CA VAL A 10 -10.47 -2.75 10.22
C VAL A 10 -9.40 -2.50 9.15
N ILE A 11 -9.68 -2.82 7.88
CA ILE A 11 -8.75 -2.59 6.76
C ILE A 11 -8.42 -1.10 6.64
N LEU A 12 -9.42 -0.22 6.70
CA LEU A 12 -9.23 1.23 6.67
C LEU A 12 -8.35 1.74 7.83
N THR A 13 -8.58 1.26 9.05
CA THR A 13 -7.73 1.62 10.20
C THR A 13 -6.30 1.10 10.06
N SER A 14 -6.11 -0.12 9.54
CA SER A 14 -4.78 -0.68 9.28
C SER A 14 -4.03 0.12 8.21
N ILE A 15 -4.72 0.51 7.13
CA ILE A 15 -4.16 1.35 6.07
C ILE A 15 -3.79 2.72 6.62
N LYS A 16 -4.66 3.36 7.42
CA LYS A 16 -4.39 4.66 8.05
C LYS A 16 -3.19 4.62 8.99
N LYS A 17 -2.99 3.53 9.74
CA LYS A 17 -1.80 3.36 10.60
C LYS A 17 -0.50 3.18 9.82
N ARG A 18 -0.57 2.65 8.60
CA ARG A 18 0.61 2.37 7.75
C ARG A 18 0.78 3.37 6.62
N TRP A 19 0.03 4.47 6.62
CA TRP A 19 -0.02 5.43 5.52
C TRP A 19 1.33 6.07 5.22
N SER A 20 2.11 6.37 6.27
CA SER A 20 3.49 6.89 6.12
C SER A 20 4.41 5.91 5.38
N TRP A 21 4.26 4.61 5.61
CA TRP A 21 5.03 3.57 4.92
C TRP A 21 4.53 3.32 3.50
N LEU A 22 3.21 3.38 3.30
CA LEU A 22 2.57 3.20 2.00
C LEU A 22 2.96 4.29 1.00
N LEU A 23 3.25 5.51 1.46
CA LEU A 23 3.76 6.59 0.61
C LEU A 23 5.28 6.68 0.61
N GLY A 24 5.93 6.43 1.74
CA GLY A 24 7.39 6.54 1.86
C GLY A 24 8.13 5.62 0.90
N LEU A 25 7.70 4.36 0.78
CA LEU A 25 8.35 3.38 -0.11
C LEU A 25 8.26 3.75 -1.61
N PRO A 26 7.07 4.06 -2.16
CA PRO A 26 6.96 4.52 -3.55
C PRO A 26 7.74 5.80 -3.82
N VAL A 27 7.74 6.75 -2.88
CA VAL A 27 8.50 8.00 -3.03
C VAL A 27 10.01 7.72 -3.03
N LEU A 28 10.51 6.85 -2.16
CA LEU A 28 11.92 6.43 -2.20
C LEU A 28 12.28 5.73 -3.51
N LEU A 29 11.39 4.87 -4.02
CA LEU A 29 11.57 4.21 -5.30
C LEU A 29 11.61 5.23 -6.45
N PHE A 30 10.73 6.22 -6.44
CA PHE A 30 10.75 7.32 -7.41
C PHE A 30 12.08 8.09 -7.36
N ILE A 31 12.54 8.47 -6.17
CA ILE A 31 13.82 9.18 -5.98
C ILE A 31 14.98 8.34 -6.52
N MET A 32 15.01 7.03 -6.22
CA MET A 32 16.05 6.13 -6.76
C MET A 32 16.03 6.06 -8.29
N LEU A 33 14.85 6.02 -8.91
CA LEU A 33 14.73 6.02 -10.36
C LEU A 33 15.15 7.36 -10.98
N MET A 34 14.87 8.48 -10.31
CA MET A 34 15.38 9.80 -10.72
C MET A 34 16.91 9.86 -10.63
N ILE A 35 17.51 9.31 -9.57
CA ILE A 35 18.97 9.21 -9.41
C ILE A 35 19.59 8.33 -10.50
N ALA A 36 18.89 7.27 -10.92
CA ALA A 36 19.30 6.38 -12.00
C ALA A 36 19.01 6.95 -13.41
N GLU A 37 18.68 8.25 -13.51
CA GLU A 37 18.40 8.98 -14.74
C GLU A 37 17.33 8.33 -15.63
N GLN A 38 16.39 7.61 -15.01
CA GLN A 38 15.30 6.96 -15.72
C GLN A 38 14.32 7.99 -16.26
N GLN A 39 13.67 7.64 -17.38
CA GLN A 39 12.67 8.51 -17.99
C GLN A 39 11.53 8.80 -16.99
N LEU A 40 11.09 10.06 -16.96
CA LEU A 40 10.12 10.54 -15.96
C LEU A 40 8.80 9.77 -16.01
N TRP A 41 8.31 9.45 -17.21
CA TRP A 41 7.07 8.69 -17.38
C TRP A 41 7.20 7.25 -16.87
N PHE A 42 8.35 6.60 -17.08
CA PHE A 42 8.63 5.25 -16.58
C PHE A 42 8.68 5.23 -15.05
N SER A 43 9.37 6.22 -14.47
CA SER A 43 9.51 6.35 -13.03
C SER A 43 8.18 6.65 -12.34
N ALA A 44 7.36 7.54 -12.92
CA ALA A 44 6.02 7.81 -12.43
C ALA A 44 5.12 6.56 -12.52
N ALA A 45 5.15 5.84 -13.63
CA ALA A 45 4.38 4.60 -13.80
C ALA A 45 4.76 3.54 -12.74
N LEU A 46 6.05 3.30 -12.52
CA LEU A 46 6.53 2.36 -11.49
C LEU A 46 6.13 2.80 -10.08
N THR A 47 6.13 4.09 -9.81
CA THR A 47 5.72 4.65 -8.51
C THR A 47 4.23 4.40 -8.25
N VAL A 48 3.38 4.61 -9.26
CA VAL A 48 1.94 4.31 -9.16
C VAL A 48 1.69 2.82 -8.99
N VAL A 49 2.38 1.97 -9.77
CA VAL A 49 2.25 0.51 -9.66
C VAL A 49 2.69 0.02 -8.29
N SER A 50 3.82 0.51 -7.77
CA SER A 50 4.31 0.12 -6.44
C SER A 50 3.34 0.54 -5.32
N LEU A 51 2.75 1.72 -5.40
CA LEU A 51 1.71 2.17 -4.46
C LEU A 51 0.50 1.23 -4.49
N PHE A 52 0.05 0.82 -5.67
CA PHE A 52 -1.09 -0.09 -5.84
C PHE A 52 -0.80 -1.48 -5.26
N LEU A 53 0.41 -2.01 -5.48
CA LEU A 53 0.84 -3.29 -4.92
C LEU A 53 0.95 -3.23 -3.39
N LEU A 54 1.53 -2.16 -2.85
CA LEU A 54 1.71 -2.00 -1.39
C LEU A 54 0.37 -1.83 -0.67
N THR A 55 -0.56 -1.08 -1.25
CA THR A 55 -1.92 -0.94 -0.70
C THR A 55 -2.70 -2.25 -0.75
N GLY A 56 -2.61 -2.99 -1.86
CA GLY A 56 -3.19 -4.33 -1.99
C GLY A 56 -2.60 -5.33 -0.99
N TYR A 57 -1.28 -5.34 -0.83
CA TYR A 57 -0.58 -6.17 0.14
C TYR A 57 -0.96 -5.83 1.58
N ALA A 58 -1.07 -4.54 1.94
CA ALA A 58 -1.49 -4.11 3.26
C ALA A 58 -2.94 -4.54 3.57
N ALA A 59 -3.85 -4.43 2.59
CA ALA A 59 -5.22 -4.90 2.72
C ALA A 59 -5.27 -6.43 2.90
N TRP A 60 -4.53 -7.18 2.09
CA TRP A 60 -4.44 -8.64 2.18
C TRP A 60 -3.83 -9.11 3.50
N ALA A 61 -2.73 -8.51 3.94
CA ALA A 61 -2.10 -8.82 5.22
C ALA A 61 -3.03 -8.52 6.41
N SER A 62 -3.81 -7.43 6.34
CA SER A 62 -4.83 -7.12 7.34
C SER A 62 -5.96 -8.16 7.34
N TYR A 63 -6.40 -8.60 6.16
CA TYR A 63 -7.41 -9.65 6.02
C TYR A 63 -6.93 -11.00 6.58
N GLN A 64 -5.73 -11.44 6.21
CA GLN A 64 -5.15 -12.70 6.71
C GLN A 64 -5.04 -12.73 8.24
N ARG A 65 -4.53 -11.66 8.87
CA ARG A 65 -4.47 -11.59 10.34
C ARG A 65 -5.83 -11.77 11.01
N HIS A 66 -6.90 -11.26 10.41
CA HIS A 66 -8.24 -11.33 10.99
C HIS A 66 -8.98 -12.61 10.60
N LYS A 67 -8.62 -13.25 9.49
CA LYS A 67 -9.15 -14.55 9.06
C LYS A 67 -8.68 -15.69 9.97
N TYR A 68 -7.50 -15.59 10.58
CA TYR A 68 -6.95 -16.60 11.50
C TYR A 68 -7.17 -16.30 12.99
N SER A 69 -7.83 -15.19 13.32
CA SER A 69 -8.09 -14.79 14.70
C SER A 69 -9.48 -15.19 15.21
N TYR A 70 -10.29 -15.86 14.38
CA TYR A 70 -11.63 -16.34 14.69
C TYR A 70 -11.86 -17.72 14.05
#